data_AF-R7U2S8-F1
#
_entry.id   AF-R7U2S8-F1
#
_cell.length_a   1.000
_cell.length_b   1.000
_cell.length_c   1.000
_cell.angle_alpha   90.00
_cell.angle_beta   90.00
_cell.angle_gamma   90.00
#
_symmetry.space_group_name_H-M   'P 1'
#
loop_
_entity.id
_entity.type
_entity.pdbx_description
1 polymer ?
#
loop_
_entity_poly.entity_id
_entity_poly.type
_entity_poly.pdbx_seq_one_letter_code
_entity_poly.pdbx_strand_id
1 'polypeptide(L)' 'LTRWFYKAVKGKCAEFIYKGQDGNGNNFINKKNCEAACKNTNVPGMQLNVQEFRLK' A
#
# COMPACT_ATOMS: atom_id res chain seq x y z
N LEU A 1 -15.36 1.27 8.37
CA LEU A 1 -15.06 0.78 7.01
C LEU A 1 -13.68 0.14 6.99
N THR A 2 -13.53 -1.09 6.52
CA THR A 2 -12.20 -1.69 6.32
C THR A 2 -11.50 -1.00 5.16
N ARG A 3 -10.30 -0.49 5.41
CA ARG A 3 -9.46 0.22 4.44
C ARG A 3 -8.03 -0.28 4.55
N TRP A 4 -7.24 0.03 3.54
CA TRP A 4 -5.82 -0.30 3.47
C TRP A 4 -4.99 0.97 3.64
N PHE A 5 -3.89 0.88 4.39
CA PHE A 5 -2.90 1.93 4.49
C PHE A 5 -1.50 1.32 4.35
N TYR A 6 -0.57 2.12 3.84
CA TYR A 6 0.82 1.76 3.76
C TYR A 6 1.52 1.99 5.09
N LYS A 7 2.14 0.93 5.62
CA LYS A 7 2.94 0.95 6.84
C LYS A 7 4.42 1.00 6.47
N ALA A 8 4.96 2.21 6.34
CA ALA A 8 6.34 2.46 5.90
C ALA A 8 7.38 1.68 6.71
N VAL A 9 7.22 1.61 8.05
CA VAL A 9 8.13 0.86 8.94
C VAL A 9 8.22 -0.64 8.58
N LYS A 10 7.16 -1.21 7.99
CA LYS A 10 7.11 -2.61 7.56
C LYS A 10 7.23 -2.79 6.05
N GLY A 11 7.37 -1.70 5.29
CA GLY A 11 7.38 -1.72 3.83
C GLY A 11 6.16 -2.43 3.22
N LYS A 12 4.97 -2.34 3.83
CA LYS A 12 3.81 -3.09 3.36
C LYS A 12 2.48 -2.43 3.64
N CYS A 13 1.48 -2.77 2.83
CA CYS A 13 0.10 -2.41 3.07
C CYS A 13 -0.53 -3.28 4.16
N ALA A 14 -1.32 -2.67 5.03
CA ALA A 14 -2.06 -3.32 6.11
C ALA A 14 -3.48 -2.77 6.18
N GLU A 15 -4.39 -3.57 6.74
CA GLU A 15 -5.77 -3.15 6.97
C GLU A 15 -5.89 -2.30 8.23
N PHE A 16 -6.85 -1.38 8.21
CA PHE A 16 -7.28 -0.62 9.38
C PHE A 16 -8.78 -0.31 9.31
N ILE A 17 -9.37 0.00 10.46
CA ILE A 17 -10.76 0.46 10.53
C ILE A 17 -10.78 1.98 10.38
N TYR A 18 -11.31 2.44 9.26
CA TYR A 18 -11.59 3.86 9.02
C TYR A 18 -12.98 4.22 9.55
N LYS A 19 -13.06 5.32 10.31
CA LYS A 19 -14.30 5.83 10.91
C LYS A 19 -15.28 6.44 9.90
N GLY A 20 -14.82 6.76 8.68
CA GLY A 20 -15.65 7.34 7.63
C GLY A 20 -15.34 8.82 7.34
N GLN A 21 -14.67 9.51 8.25
CA GLN A 21 -14.30 10.93 8.13
C GLN A 21 -12.89 11.20 8.69
N ASP A 22 -12.34 12.38 8.37
CA ASP A 22 -11.08 12.92 8.92
C ASP A 22 -9.82 12.07 8.64
N GLY A 23 -9.77 11.40 7.47
CA GLY A 23 -8.61 10.65 7.01
C GLY A 23 -7.59 11.48 6.23
N ASN A 24 -6.43 10.89 5.93
CA ASN A 24 -5.46 11.43 4.97
C ASN A 24 -5.37 10.52 3.71
N GLY A 25 -4.51 10.88 2.77
CA GLY A 25 -4.33 10.14 1.51
C GLY A 25 -3.80 8.70 1.66
N ASN A 26 -3.32 8.30 2.84
CA ASN A 26 -2.91 6.92 3.12
C ASN A 26 -4.13 6.05 3.50
N ASN A 27 -5.12 6.01 2.61
CA ASN A 27 -6.40 5.34 2.83
C ASN A 27 -6.93 4.81 1.49
N PHE A 28 -6.84 3.50 1.30
CA PHE A 28 -7.16 2.84 0.05
C PHE A 28 -8.29 1.83 0.24
N ILE A 29 -9.12 1.68 -0.78
CA ILE A 29 -10.26 0.75 -0.77
C ILE A 29 -9.78 -0.71 -0.77
N ASN A 30 -8.67 -1.00 -1.45
CA ASN A 30 -8.13 -2.35 -1.58
C ASN A 30 -6.60 -2.37 -1.51
N LYS A 31 -6.05 -3.57 -1.23
CA LYS A 31 -4.61 -3.82 -1.11
C LYS A 31 -3.84 -3.43 -2.37
N LYS A 32 -4.37 -3.75 -3.57
CA LYS A 32 -3.71 -3.49 -4.86
C LYS A 32 -3.46 -2.00 -5.06
N ASN A 33 -4.43 -1.15 -4.76
CA ASN A 33 -4.30 0.30 -4.88
C ASN A 33 -3.27 0.86 -3.90
N CYS A 34 -3.25 0.37 -2.65
CA CYS A 34 -2.23 0.72 -1.67
C CYS A 34 -0.83 0.31 -2.15
N GLU A 35 -0.67 -0.92 -2.62
CA GLU A 35 0.62 -1.41 -3.11
C GLU A 35 1.09 -0.66 -4.35
N ALA A 36 0.19 -0.36 -5.29
CA ALA A 36 0.52 0.42 -6.48
C ALA A 36 0.97 1.83 -6.13
N ALA A 37 0.32 2.49 -5.18
CA ALA A 37 0.70 3.82 -4.72
C ALA A 37 2.11 3.86 -4.10
N CYS A 38 2.54 2.76 -3.46
CA CYS A 38 3.80 2.73 -2.72
C CYS A 38 4.94 2.02 -3.45
N LYS A 39 4.66 1.19 -4.46
CA LYS A 39 5.66 0.54 -5.33
C LYS A 39 6.54 1.55 -6.10
N ASN A 40 6.07 2.78 -6.30
CA ASN A 40 6.83 3.85 -6.95
C ASN A 40 7.64 4.73 -5.99
N THR A 41 7.64 4.43 -4.69
CA THR A 41 8.49 5.16 -3.75
C THR A 41 9.87 4.51 -3.74
N ASN A 42 10.85 5.15 -4.39
CA ASN A 42 12.28 4.79 -4.29
C ASN A 42 12.77 5.06 -2.85
N VAL A 43 12.31 4.27 -1.89
CA VAL A 43 12.82 4.29 -0.51
C VAL A 43 14.11 3.45 -0.49
N PRO A 44 15.27 4.02 -0.13
CA PRO A 44 16.50 3.25 0.02
C PRO A 44 16.28 2.12 1.03
N GLY A 45 16.31 0.87 0.58
CA GLY A 45 16.08 -0.33 1.41
C GLY A 45 14.81 -1.14 1.11
N MET A 46 13.98 -0.73 0.14
CA MET A 46 12.81 -1.51 -0.29
C MET A 46 12.92 -1.97 -1.75
N GLN A 47 13.81 -2.94 -2.02
CA GLN A 47 13.75 -3.70 -3.27
C GLN A 47 12.63 -4.73 -3.16
N LEU A 48 11.41 -4.36 -3.55
CA LEU A 48 10.43 -5.36 -3.96
C LEU A 48 10.73 -5.73 -5.41
N ASN A 49 11.46 -6.81 -5.61
CA ASN A 49 11.52 -7.48 -6.92
C ASN A 49 10.11 -7.95 -7.29
N VAL A 50 9.34 -7.11 -7.99
CA VAL A 50 8.08 -7.50 -8.66
C VAL A 50 8.36 -8.30 -9.94
N GLN A 51 9.34 -9.21 -9.90
CA GLN A 51 9.73 -10.08 -11.02
C GLN A 51 8.77 -11.26 -11.27
N GLU A 52 7.49 -11.19 -10.88
CA GLU A 52 6.51 -12.21 -11.29
C GLU A 52 5.16 -11.64 -11.74
N PHE A 53 5.20 -10.60 -12.58
CA PHE A 53 4.15 -10.43 -13.59
C PHE A 53 4.71 -10.83 -14.97
N ARG A 54 5.04 -12.12 -15.12
CA ARG A 54 4.96 -12.75 -16.43
C ARG A 54 3.47 -12.90 -16.76
N LEU A 55 2.93 -11.92 -17.46
CA LEU A 55 1.75 -12.17 -18.29
C LEU A 55 2.27 -12.87 -19.55
N LYS A 56 1.86 -14.14 -19.72
CA LYS A 56 1.74 -14.71 -21.07
C LYS A 56 0.68 -13.94 -21.83
#